data_AF-A0A937II31-F1
#
_entry.id   AF-A0A937II31-F1
#
_cell.length_a   1.000
_cell.length_b   1.000
_cell.length_c   1.000
_cell.angle_alpha   90.00
_cell.angle_beta   90.00
_cell.angle_gamma   90.00
#
_symmetry.space_group_name_H-M   'P 1'
#
loop_
_entity.id
_entity.type
_entity.pdbx_description
1 polymer ?
#
loop_
_entity_poly.entity_id
_entity_poly.type
_entity_poly.pdbx_seq_one_letter_code
_entity_poly.pdbx_strand_id
1 'polypeptide(L)' 'SDIVVVKFGDKYKQWNAAFDTGYAAALNKSIIVIHNEEHQHALKEVDAAAAAVAKDQTQVVRILKYILEGSLK' A
#
# COMPACT_ATOMS: atom_id res chain seq x y z
N SER A 1 -12.69 6.35 -5.71
CA SER A 1 -11.25 6.12 -5.84
C SER A 1 -11.01 4.74 -6.37
N ASP A 2 -10.28 4.63 -7.46
CA ASP A 2 -9.94 3.38 -8.14
C ASP A 2 -8.72 2.70 -7.49
N ILE A 3 -7.82 3.51 -6.91
CA ILE A 3 -6.63 3.06 -6.18
C ILE A 3 -6.55 3.81 -4.85
N VAL A 4 -6.16 3.11 -3.79
CA VAL A 4 -5.88 3.67 -2.45
C VAL A 4 -4.41 3.45 -2.13
N VAL A 5 -3.68 4.53 -1.79
CA VAL A 5 -2.29 4.46 -1.34
C VAL A 5 -2.24 4.73 0.15
N VAL A 6 -1.72 3.79 0.93
CA VAL A 6 -1.65 3.88 2.39
C VAL A 6 -0.20 3.82 2.85
N LYS A 7 0.24 4.82 3.62
CA LYS A 7 1.59 4.85 4.19
C LYS A 7 1.56 4.54 5.68
N PHE A 8 2.19 3.43 6.06
CA PHE A 8 2.47 3.11 7.46
C PHE A 8 3.78 3.78 7.87
N GLY A 9 3.67 4.83 8.69
CA GLY A 9 4.83 5.51 9.27
C GLY A 9 5.33 4.83 10.53
N ASP A 10 6.53 5.21 10.99
CA ASP A 10 7.23 4.59 12.11
C ASP A 10 6.67 4.98 13.49
N LYS A 11 5.86 6.04 13.59
CA LYS A 11 5.24 6.48 14.85
C LYS A 11 3.81 6.99 14.66
N TYR A 12 2.96 6.58 15.62
CA TYR A 12 1.56 7.00 15.83
C TYR A 12 0.52 6.57 14.78
N LYS A 13 -0.72 6.32 15.27
CA LYS A 13 -1.98 6.18 14.51
C LYS A 13 -1.99 5.18 13.34
N GLN A 14 -1.14 4.15 13.36
CA GLN A 14 -1.16 3.04 12.40
C GLN A 14 -2.52 2.32 12.36
N TRP A 15 -3.29 2.34 13.46
CA TRP A 15 -4.61 1.73 13.54
C TRP A 15 -5.62 2.36 12.57
N ASN A 16 -5.58 3.68 12.36
CA ASN A 16 -6.47 4.34 11.39
C ASN A 16 -6.10 3.91 9.97
N ALA A 17 -4.80 3.87 9.66
CA ALA A 17 -4.32 3.43 8.35
C ALA A 17 -4.68 1.96 8.07
N ALA A 18 -4.53 1.09 9.07
CA ALA A 18 -4.94 -0.32 8.98
C ALA A 18 -6.46 -0.46 8.78
N PHE A 19 -7.26 0.32 9.51
CA PHE A 19 -8.71 0.34 9.37
C PHE A 19 -9.15 0.80 7.97
N ASP A 20 -8.61 1.92 7.48
CA ASP A 20 -8.91 2.45 6.14
C ASP A 20 -8.49 1.46 5.04
N THR A 21 -7.36 0.75 5.26
CA THR A 21 -6.88 -0.31 4.37
C THR A 21 -7.85 -1.49 4.35
N GLY A 22 -8.27 -1.99 5.51
CA GLY A 22 -9.23 -3.08 5.62
C GLY A 22 -10.58 -2.72 5.00
N TYR A 23 -11.05 -1.49 5.19
CA TYR A 23 -12.28 -1.01 4.57
C TYR A 23 -12.16 -0.92 3.05
N ALA A 24 -11.04 -0.41 2.52
CA ALA A 24 -10.77 -0.41 1.09
C ALA A 24 -10.72 -1.83 0.50
N ALA A 25 -10.14 -2.78 1.25
CA ALA A 25 -10.03 -4.18 0.83
C ALA A 25 -11.42 -4.84 0.77
N ALA A 26 -12.27 -4.58 1.77
CA ALA A 26 -13.67 -5.04 1.78
C ALA A 26 -14.49 -4.47 0.60
N LEU A 27 -14.16 -3.28 0.13
CA LEU A 27 -14.76 -2.65 -1.05
C LEU A 27 -14.12 -3.08 -2.38
N ASN A 28 -13.22 -4.07 -2.36
CA ASN A 28 -12.54 -4.60 -3.53
C ASN A 28 -11.78 -3.53 -4.34
N LYS A 29 -11.24 -2.53 -3.65
CA LYS A 29 -10.40 -1.48 -4.25
C LYS A 29 -8.95 -1.95 -4.32
N SER A 30 -8.24 -1.49 -5.35
CA SER A 30 -6.80 -1.73 -5.46
C SER A 30 -6.04 -0.91 -4.42
N ILE A 31 -5.19 -1.57 -3.63
CA ILE A 31 -4.47 -0.93 -2.52
C ILE A 31 -2.96 -1.05 -2.75
N ILE A 32 -2.26 0.05 -2.55
CA ILE A 32 -0.79 0.09 -2.51
C ILE A 32 -0.36 0.50 -1.11
N VAL A 33 0.44 -0.34 -0.47
CA VAL A 33 0.91 -0.12 0.89
C VAL A 33 2.36 0.35 0.87
N ILE A 34 2.66 1.41 1.63
CA ILE A 34 4.03 1.89 1.85
C ILE A 34 4.44 1.57 3.28
N HIS A 35 5.44 0.72 3.49
CA HIS A 35 6.02 0.46 4.81
C HIS A 35 7.50 0.03 4.71
N ASN A 36 8.24 0.21 5.81
CA ASN A 36 9.62 -0.25 5.96
C ASN A 36 9.66 -1.75 6.32
N GLU A 37 10.81 -2.41 6.12
CA GLU A 37 10.99 -3.86 6.37
C GLU A 37 10.70 -4.25 7.83
N GLU A 38 10.91 -3.34 8.78
CA GLU A 38 10.63 -3.54 10.21
C GLU A 38 9.15 -3.86 10.48
N HIS A 39 8.23 -3.41 9.62
CA HIS A 39 6.79 -3.65 9.77
C HIS A 39 6.27 -4.85 8.98
N GLN A 40 7.12 -5.53 8.20
CA GLN A 40 6.69 -6.61 7.30
C GLN A 40 6.03 -7.79 8.04
N HIS A 41 6.51 -8.11 9.26
CA HIS A 41 5.88 -9.17 10.06
C HIS A 41 4.52 -8.75 10.62
N ALA A 42 4.41 -7.50 11.07
CA ALA A 42 3.19 -6.96 11.67
C ALA A 42 2.08 -6.71 10.64
N LEU A 43 2.46 -6.36 9.40
CA LEU A 43 1.53 -6.01 8.32
C LEU A 43 1.30 -7.14 7.31
N LYS A 44 1.80 -8.36 7.56
CA LYS A 44 1.70 -9.51 6.64
C LYS A 44 0.29 -9.78 6.10
N GLU A 45 -0.75 -9.56 6.90
CA GLU A 45 -2.16 -9.79 6.52
C GLU A 45 -2.67 -8.66 5.62
N VAL A 46 -2.19 -7.44 5.85
CA VAL A 46 -2.46 -6.27 5.01
C VAL A 46 -1.73 -6.40 3.68
N ASP A 47 -0.48 -6.87 3.69
CA ASP A 47 0.33 -7.12 2.50
C ASP A 47 -0.30 -8.18 1.60
N ALA A 48 -0.90 -9.22 2.19
CA ALA A 48 -1.62 -10.25 1.43
C ALA A 48 -2.88 -9.73 0.73
N ALA A 49 -3.50 -8.68 1.26
CA ALA A 49 -4.66 -8.02 0.67
C ALA A 49 -4.29 -6.86 -0.28
N ALA A 50 -3.02 -6.41 -0.27
CA ALA A 50 -2.55 -5.32 -1.10
C ALA A 50 -2.23 -5.78 -2.53
N ALA A 51 -2.50 -4.92 -3.51
CA ALA A 51 -2.11 -5.16 -4.90
C ALA A 51 -0.60 -4.94 -5.12
N ALA A 52 0.02 -4.06 -4.33
CA ALA A 52 1.46 -3.85 -4.33
C ALA A 52 1.94 -3.33 -2.97
N VAL A 53 3.16 -3.73 -2.61
CA VAL A 53 3.88 -3.24 -1.43
C VAL A 53 5.09 -2.45 -1.89
N ALA A 54 5.26 -1.25 -1.33
CA ALA A 54 6.32 -0.31 -1.65
C ALA A 54 7.09 0.07 -0.38
N LYS A 55 8.40 0.27 -0.52
CA LYS A 55 9.25 0.76 0.58
C LYS A 55 9.20 2.29 0.71
N ASP A 56 8.94 2.99 -0.39
CA ASP A 56 8.95 4.44 -0.47
C ASP A 56 7.93 4.97 -1.49
N GLN A 57 7.73 6.29 -1.50
CA GLN A 57 6.80 6.96 -2.42
C GLN A 57 7.25 6.86 -3.89
N THR A 58 8.56 6.78 -4.15
CA THR A 58 9.12 6.67 -5.50
C THR A 58 8.73 5.33 -6.14
N GLN A 59 8.72 4.25 -5.36
CA GLN A 59 8.21 2.95 -5.79
C GLN A 59 6.73 3.02 -6.17
N VAL A 60 5.91 3.73 -5.40
CA VAL A 60 4.48 3.93 -5.74
C VAL A 60 4.33 4.65 -7.07
N VAL A 61 5.08 5.73 -7.28
CA VAL A 61 5.05 6.47 -8.57
C VAL A 61 5.47 5.56 -9.72
N ARG A 62 6.48 4.70 -9.54
CA ARG A 62 6.88 3.72 -10.56
C ARG A 62 5.80 2.69 -10.85
N ILE A 63 5.12 2.17 -9.83
CA ILE A 63 4.00 1.24 -9.98
C ILE A 63 2.86 1.90 -10.77
N LEU A 64 2.48 3.12 -10.40
CA LEU A 64 1.42 3.85 -11.12
C LEU A 64 1.82 4.15 -12.57
N LYS A 65 3.08 4.54 -12.79
CA LYS A 65 3.59 4.75 -14.15
C LYS A 65 3.57 3.48 -14.97
N TYR A 66 3.94 2.34 -14.39
CA TYR A 66 3.87 1.04 -15.05
C TYR A 66 2.43 0.68 -15.43
N ILE A 67 1.46 0.91 -14.54
CA ILE A 67 0.04 0.65 -14.81
C ILE A 67 -0.48 1.52 -15.97
N LEU A 68 -0.05 2.78 -16.05
CA LEU A 68 -0.51 3.73 -17.07
C LEU A 68 0.18 3.56 -18.43
N GLU A 69 1.49 3.33 -18.43
CA GLU A 69 2.31 3.32 -19.65
C GLU A 69 2.69 1.90 -20.12
N GLY A 70 2.48 0.88 -19.30
CA GLY A 70 2.87 -0.50 -19.59
C GLY A 70 4.39 -0.74 -19.66
N SER A 71 5.21 0.25 -19.28
CA SER A 71 6.68 0.16 -19.35
C SER A 71 7.31 0.20 -17.96
N LEU A 72 8.13 -0.80 -17.66
CA LEU A 72 8.95 -0.85 -16.45
C LEU A 72 10.36 -0.37 -16.85
N LYS A 73 10.72 0.86 -16.46
CA LYS A 73 12.07 1.40 -16.66
C LYS A 73 12.85 1.39 -15.36
#